data_AF-A0A3G1KWU2-F1
#
_entry.id   AF-A0A3G1KWU2-F1
#
_cell.length_a   1.000
_cell.length_b   1.000
_cell.length_c   1.000
_cell.angle_alpha   90.00
_cell.angle_beta   90.00
_cell.angle_gamma   90.00
#
_symmetry.space_group_name_H-M   'P 1'
#
loop_
_entity.id
_entity.type
_entity.pdbx_description
1 polymer ?
#
loop_
_entity_poly.entity_id
_entity_poly.type
_entity_poly.pdbx_seq_one_letter_code
_entity_poly.pdbx_strand_id
1 'polypeptide(L)'
;MLKHHQIEGIREILGFEAEKSKAKKISYVKALFPGEKTYFIGDTSGDILEAHAGGVDVTSGVTWGWHSAEVLTHSHPDYLFHEVSELRDLLYALSDSTNDAHIAN
;
A
#
# COMPACT_ATOMS: atom_id res chain seq x y z
N MET A 1 -2.28 -3.49 20.40
CA MET A 1 -2.55 -4.53 19.38
C MET A 1 -1.32 -4.80 18.52
N LEU A 2 -0.87 -3.91 17.63
CA LEU A 2 0.29 -4.17 16.73
C LEU A 2 1.59 -4.52 17.47
N LYS A 3 1.92 -3.80 18.55
CA LYS A 3 3.10 -4.09 19.38
C LYS A 3 3.10 -5.49 20.00
N HIS A 4 1.93 -6.05 20.32
CA HIS A 4 1.84 -7.42 20.85
C HIS A 4 2.16 -8.47 19.80
N HIS A 5 2.03 -8.12 18.52
CA HIS A 5 2.41 -8.96 17.38
C HIS A 5 3.81 -8.62 16.84
N GLN A 6 4.60 -7.82 17.56
CA GLN A 6 5.95 -7.40 17.15
C GLN A 6 5.96 -6.70 15.78
N ILE A 7 4.86 -6.04 15.42
CA ILE A 7 4.77 -5.23 14.21
C ILE A 7 5.30 -3.83 14.55
N GLU A 8 6.46 -3.52 13.98
CA GLU A 8 7.18 -2.25 14.13
C GLU A 8 7.19 -1.47 12.81
N GLY A 9 7.82 -0.29 12.78
CA GLY A 9 7.92 0.52 11.56
C GLY A 9 6.65 1.26 11.15
N ILE A 10 5.57 1.17 11.93
CA ILE A 10 4.33 1.93 11.71
C ILE A 10 4.42 3.30 12.36
N ARG A 11 4.40 4.36 11.55
CA ARG A 11 4.44 5.75 12.03
C ARG A 11 3.11 6.21 12.65
N GLU A 12 1.99 5.87 12.02
CA GLU A 12 0.66 6.32 12.43
C GLU A 12 -0.42 5.33 11.98
N ILE A 13 -1.56 5.30 12.70
CA ILE A 13 -2.73 4.47 12.36
C ILE A 13 -3.93 5.39 12.11
N LEU A 14 -4.37 5.47 10.86
CA LEU A 14 -5.54 6.26 10.47
C LEU A 14 -6.79 5.37 10.46
N GLY A 15 -7.35 5.12 11.65
CA GLY A 15 -8.56 4.32 11.85
C GLY A 15 -9.87 5.04 11.47
N PHE A 16 -11.01 4.39 11.70
CA PHE A 16 -12.34 4.93 11.41
C PHE A 16 -12.62 6.27 12.14
N GLU A 17 -12.15 6.40 13.39
CA GLU A 17 -12.32 7.61 14.20
C GLU A 17 -11.60 8.85 13.64
N ALA A 18 -10.57 8.66 12.82
CA ALA A 18 -9.81 9.76 12.23
C ALA A 18 -10.52 10.33 11.00
N GLU A 19 -10.99 9.46 10.10
CA GLU A 19 -11.71 9.81 8.87
C GLU A 19 -12.35 8.52 8.31
N LYS A 20 -13.51 8.63 7.66
CA LYS A 20 -14.21 7.47 7.09
C LYS A 20 -13.75 7.16 5.67
N SER A 21 -13.44 8.18 4.88
CA SER A 21 -12.97 8.02 3.50
C SER A 21 -11.50 7.62 3.45
N LYS A 22 -11.18 6.47 2.83
CA LYS A 22 -9.77 6.10 2.64
C LYS A 22 -9.08 7.04 1.66
N ALA A 23 -9.78 7.49 0.62
CA ALA A 23 -9.25 8.46 -0.35
C ALA A 23 -8.75 9.73 0.35
N LYS A 24 -9.51 10.27 1.32
CA LYS A 24 -9.05 11.44 2.12
C LYS A 24 -7.82 11.13 2.98
N LYS A 25 -7.76 9.94 3.61
CA LYS A 25 -6.57 9.51 4.38
C LYS A 25 -5.34 9.42 3.50
N ILE A 26 -5.49 8.87 2.29
CA ILE A 26 -4.41 8.80 1.31
C ILE A 26 -3.96 10.20 0.92
N SER A 27 -4.88 11.09 0.54
CA SER A 27 -4.51 12.46 0.17
C SER A 27 -3.80 13.19 1.32
N TYR A 28 -4.23 12.98 2.57
CA TYR A 28 -3.55 13.48 3.76
C TYR A 28 -2.12 12.94 3.87
N VAL A 29 -1.90 11.63 3.75
CA VAL A 29 -0.56 11.02 3.80
C VAL A 29 0.32 11.56 2.66
N LYS A 30 -0.19 11.68 1.43
CA LYS A 30 0.55 12.26 0.31
C LYS A 30 0.99 13.71 0.59
N ALA A 31 0.14 14.51 1.24
CA ALA A 31 0.48 15.87 1.62
C ALA A 31 1.58 15.96 2.68
N LEU A 32 1.71 14.94 3.55
CA LEU A 32 2.81 14.86 4.54
C LEU A 32 4.16 14.52 3.92
N PHE A 33 4.16 13.85 2.76
CA PHE A 33 5.37 13.34 2.09
C PHE A 33 5.42 13.78 0.62
N PRO A 34 5.54 15.09 0.35
CA PRO A 34 5.52 15.60 -1.01
C PRO A 34 6.72 15.08 -1.81
N GLY A 35 6.44 14.54 -3.01
CA GLY A 35 7.46 13.99 -3.90
C GLY A 35 7.82 12.53 -3.66
N GLU A 36 7.36 11.93 -2.55
CA GLU A 36 7.52 10.50 -2.31
C GLU A 36 6.52 9.69 -3.15
N LYS A 37 6.97 8.52 -3.59
CA LYS A 37 6.12 7.57 -4.30
C LYS A 37 5.29 6.76 -3.32
N THR A 38 3.96 6.77 -3.49
CA THR A 38 3.03 6.07 -2.61
C THR A 38 2.60 4.72 -3.17
N TYR A 39 2.67 3.72 -2.31
CA TYR A 39 2.24 2.35 -2.59
C TYR A 39 1.08 1.99 -1.66
N PHE A 40 0.03 1.40 -2.22
CA PHE A 40 -1.12 0.91 -1.46
C PHE A 40 -1.28 -0.59 -1.67
N ILE A 41 -1.56 -1.30 -0.58
CA ILE A 41 -1.73 -2.75 -0.56
C ILE A 41 -3.07 -3.04 0.13
N GLY A 42 -3.97 -3.76 -0.53
CA GLY A 42 -5.29 -4.11 0.00
C GLY A 42 -5.83 -5.43 -0.57
N ASP A 43 -6.79 -6.03 0.13
CA ASP A 43 -7.38 -7.33 -0.20
C ASP A 43 -8.85 -7.25 -0.66
N THR A 44 -9.39 -6.04 -0.80
CA THR A 44 -10.72 -5.81 -1.38
C THR A 44 -10.68 -4.86 -2.58
N SER A 45 -11.62 -5.02 -3.49
CA SER A 45 -11.77 -4.15 -4.67
C SER A 45 -12.15 -2.72 -4.26
N GLY A 46 -12.88 -2.56 -3.14
CA GLY A 46 -13.20 -1.25 -2.59
C GLY A 46 -11.96 -0.49 -2.11
N ASP A 47 -11.00 -1.20 -1.50
CA ASP A 47 -9.72 -0.61 -1.10
C ASP A 47 -8.94 -0.07 -2.29
N ILE A 48 -8.85 -0.85 -3.37
CA ILE A 48 -8.15 -0.45 -4.59
C ILE A 48 -8.82 0.75 -5.26
N LEU A 49 -10.15 0.75 -5.35
CA LEU A 49 -10.90 1.87 -5.93
C LEU A 49 -10.74 3.16 -5.10
N GLU A 50 -10.74 3.08 -3.78
CA GLU A 50 -10.46 4.23 -2.93
C GLU A 50 -8.99 4.68 -3.01
N ALA A 51 -8.06 3.74 -3.25
CA ALA A 51 -6.65 4.04 -3.49
C ALA A 51 -6.44 4.86 -4.77
N HIS A 52 -7.09 4.45 -5.86
CA HIS A 52 -7.10 5.22 -7.10
C HIS A 52 -7.72 6.60 -6.90
N ALA A 53 -8.87 6.68 -6.22
CA ALA A 53 -9.54 7.96 -5.95
C ALA A 53 -8.70 8.90 -5.06
N GLY A 54 -7.89 8.33 -4.15
CA GLY A 54 -6.94 9.08 -3.32
C GLY A 54 -5.66 9.50 -4.07
N GLY A 55 -5.47 9.02 -5.29
CA GLY A 55 -4.32 9.33 -6.13
C GLY A 55 -3.04 8.60 -5.71
N VAL A 56 -3.13 7.37 -5.19
CA VAL A 56 -1.95 6.52 -4.95
C VAL A 56 -1.18 6.30 -6.26
N ASP A 57 0.15 6.24 -6.20
CA ASP A 57 0.99 6.08 -7.40
C ASP A 57 1.10 4.62 -7.86
N VAL A 58 1.02 3.66 -6.94
CA VAL A 58 1.02 2.22 -7.23
C VAL A 58 0.01 1.49 -6.32
N THR A 59 -0.94 0.77 -6.90
CA THR A 59 -1.91 -0.04 -6.16
C THR A 59 -1.65 -1.54 -6.32
N SER A 60 -1.82 -2.29 -5.24
CA SER A 60 -1.56 -3.73 -5.20
C SER A 60 -2.70 -4.47 -4.52
N GLY A 61 -3.28 -5.44 -5.22
CA GLY A 61 -4.21 -6.42 -4.67
C GLY A 61 -3.46 -7.62 -4.10
N VAL A 62 -3.91 -8.15 -2.97
CA VAL A 62 -3.39 -9.40 -2.39
C VAL A 62 -4.49 -10.44 -2.27
N THR A 63 -4.25 -11.67 -2.72
CA THR A 63 -5.30 -12.70 -2.82
C THR A 63 -5.41 -13.63 -1.61
N TRP A 64 -4.59 -13.42 -0.59
CA TRP A 64 -4.64 -14.18 0.68
C TRP A 64 -5.52 -13.52 1.76
N GLY A 65 -6.33 -12.52 1.38
CA GLY A 65 -7.30 -11.86 2.24
C GLY A 65 -8.75 -12.18 1.84
N TRP A 66 -9.58 -11.15 1.71
CA TRP A 66 -11.03 -11.28 1.56
C TRP A 66 -11.52 -11.58 0.14
N HIS A 67 -11.13 -10.81 -0.87
CA HIS A 67 -11.56 -11.05 -2.26
C HIS A 67 -10.63 -12.01 -3.01
N SER A 68 -11.22 -12.78 -3.94
CA SER A 68 -10.45 -13.61 -4.86
C SER A 68 -9.68 -12.76 -5.89
N ALA A 69 -8.69 -13.38 -6.53
CA ALA A 69 -7.97 -12.79 -7.66
C ALA A 69 -8.92 -12.22 -8.72
N GLU A 70 -9.92 -13.01 -9.13
CA GLU A 70 -10.92 -12.62 -10.14
C GLU A 70 -11.70 -11.38 -9.72
N VAL A 71 -12.09 -11.25 -8.45
CA VAL A 71 -12.83 -10.08 -7.97
C VAL A 71 -11.92 -8.85 -7.89
N LEU A 72 -10.65 -9.03 -7.54
CA LEU A 72 -9.68 -7.93 -7.45
C LEU A 72 -9.30 -7.34 -8.82
N THR A 73 -9.21 -8.15 -9.88
CA THR A 73 -8.87 -7.64 -11.23
C THR A 73 -9.86 -6.60 -11.76
N HIS A 74 -11.13 -6.67 -11.34
CA HIS A 74 -12.17 -5.70 -11.70
C HIS A 74 -11.89 -4.28 -11.17
N SER A 75 -11.05 -4.16 -10.14
CA SER A 75 -10.60 -2.85 -9.62
C SER A 75 -9.30 -2.35 -10.24
N HIS A 76 -8.73 -3.07 -11.21
CA HIS A 76 -7.52 -2.68 -11.95
C HIS A 76 -6.32 -2.28 -11.08
N PRO A 77 -5.87 -3.11 -10.12
CA PRO A 77 -4.63 -2.83 -9.41
C PRO A 77 -3.42 -2.92 -10.36
N ASP A 78 -2.35 -2.18 -10.10
CA ASP A 78 -1.09 -2.27 -10.87
C ASP A 78 -0.41 -3.63 -10.68
N TYR A 79 -0.54 -4.21 -9.48
CA TYR A 79 -0.03 -5.54 -9.15
C TYR A 79 -1.12 -6.39 -8.50
N LEU A 80 -1.07 -7.69 -8.77
CA LEU A 80 -1.86 -8.68 -8.05
C LEU A 80 -0.90 -9.75 -7.53
N PHE A 81 -0.86 -9.92 -6.21
CA PHE A 81 0.01 -10.89 -5.55
C PHE A 81 -0.80 -12.06 -5.02
N HIS A 82 -0.28 -13.25 -5.28
CA HIS A 82 -0.86 -14.52 -4.85
C HIS A 82 -0.22 -15.07 -3.59
N GLU A 83 1.06 -14.74 -3.37
CA GLU A 83 1.81 -15.16 -2.20
C GLU A 83 2.50 -13.98 -1.51
N VAL A 84 2.60 -14.04 -0.17
CA VAL A 84 3.26 -13.00 0.64
C VAL A 84 4.70 -12.75 0.17
N SER A 85 5.38 -13.80 -0.31
CA SER A 85 6.75 -13.71 -0.82
C SER A 85 6.88 -12.79 -2.04
N GLU A 86 5.88 -12.76 -2.93
CA GLU A 86 5.94 -11.93 -4.15
C GLU A 86 5.92 -10.44 -3.79
N LEU A 87 5.06 -10.06 -2.85
CA LEU A 87 5.01 -8.70 -2.31
C LEU A 87 6.32 -8.35 -1.58
N ARG A 88 6.84 -9.27 -0.74
CA ARG A 88 8.13 -9.07 -0.05
C ARG A 88 9.25 -8.80 -1.05
N ASP A 89 9.35 -9.60 -2.10
CA ASP A 89 10.43 -9.51 -3.07
C ASP A 89 10.37 -8.19 -3.85
N LEU A 90 9.17 -7.70 -4.19
CA LEU A 90 9.00 -6.34 -4.72
C LEU A 90 9.52 -5.29 -3.73
N LEU A 91 9.08 -5.33 -2.47
CA LEU A 91 9.46 -4.32 -1.47
C LEU A 91 10.96 -4.29 -1.20
N TYR A 92 11.64 -5.44 -1.18
CA TYR A 92 13.09 -5.52 -0.99
C TYR A 92 13.85 -5.00 -2.23
N ALA A 93 13.39 -5.29 -3.44
CA ALA A 93 13.98 -4.72 -4.65
C ALA A 93 13.90 -3.17 -4.67
N LEU A 94 12.82 -2.60 -4.10
CA LEU A 94 12.67 -1.14 -3.96
C LEU A 94 13.62 -0.55 -2.91
N SER A 95 13.93 -1.27 -1.82
CA SER A 95 14.89 -0.81 -0.82
C SER A 95 16.35 -0.88 -1.30
N ASP A 96 16.69 -1.89 -2.10
CA ASP A 96 18.04 -2.04 -2.63
C ASP A 96 18.35 -0.97 -3.70
N SER A 97 17.37 -0.67 -4.55
CA SER A 97 17.51 0.37 -5.59
C SER A 97 17.53 1.81 -5.04
N THR A 98 16.94 2.04 -3.85
CA THR A 98 17.06 3.35 -3.16
C THR A 98 18.42 3.51 -2.48
N ASN A 99 19.06 2.42 -2.05
CA ASN A 99 20.40 2.47 -1.45
C ASN A 99 21.50 2.82 -2.46
N ASP A 100 21.39 2.36 -3.71
CA ASP A 100 22.37 2.67 -4.77
C ASP A 100 22.32 4.15 -5.20
N ALA A 101 21.15 4.78 -5.15
CA ALA A 101 20.98 6.20 -5.49
C ALA A 101 21.63 7.16 -4.47
N HIS A 102 21.86 6.70 -3.22
CA HIS A 102 22.49 7.51 -2.18
C HIS A 102 24.03 7.47 -2.20
N ILE A 103 24.66 6.53 -2.89
CA ILE A 103 26.14 6.43 -2.99
C ILE A 103 26.68 7.24 -4.19
N ALA A 104 25.82 7.70 -5.09
CA ALA A 104 26.21 8.38 -6.33
C ALA A 104 26.21 9.93 -6.28
N ASN A 105 26.07 10.56 -5.11
CA ASN A 105 26.10 12.03 -4.95
C ASN A 105 27.17 12.50 -3.97
#